data_AF-A0A0A7EEW0-F1
#
_entry.id   AF-A0A0A7EEW0-F1
#
_cell.length_a   1.000
_cell.length_b   1.000
_cell.length_c   1.000
_cell.angle_alpha   90.00
_cell.angle_beta   90.00
_cell.angle_gamma   90.00
#
_symmetry.space_group_name_H-M   'P 1'
#
loop_
_entity.id
_entity.type
_entity.pdbx_description
1 polymer ?
#
loop_
_entity_poly.entity_id
_entity_poly.type
_entity_poly.pdbx_seq_one_letter_code
_entity_poly.pdbx_strand_id
1 'polypeptide(L)'
;MSKRILIQGSTLDGVHSSNSMSLDYDKTFFEQIVFFDAGGNKVIPSAGIVTCQVVTENGAIDNLPGVTLDVTNGTFNASDSDNANRAQPHAYGHFEKASITLSGIAGATSFKAVVRRS
;
A
#
# COMPACT_ATOMS: atom_id res chain seq x y z
N MET A 1 -16.11 -10.62 -8.27
CA MET A 1 -15.86 -9.39 -9.07
C MET A 1 -14.69 -8.63 -8.47
N SER A 2 -13.66 -8.34 -9.25
CA SER A 2 -12.52 -7.53 -8.78
C SER A 2 -12.95 -6.10 -8.47
N LYS A 3 -12.58 -5.57 -7.32
CA LYS A 3 -12.89 -4.19 -6.91
C LYS A 3 -11.60 -3.44 -6.56
N ARG A 4 -11.50 -2.20 -7.03
CA ARG A 4 -10.40 -1.30 -6.70
C ARG A 4 -10.77 -0.46 -5.49
N ILE A 5 -9.80 -0.28 -4.62
CA ILE A 5 -9.91 0.45 -3.36
C ILE A 5 -8.83 1.52 -3.37
N LEU A 6 -9.22 2.73 -3.02
CA LEU A 6 -8.31 3.86 -2.96
C LEU A 6 -7.93 4.12 -1.50
N ILE A 7 -6.63 4.22 -1.26
CA ILE A 7 -6.05 4.77 -0.03
C ILE A 7 -5.35 6.06 -0.45
N GLN A 8 -5.68 7.18 0.18
CA GLN A 8 -5.09 8.48 -0.14
C GLN A 8 -4.97 9.31 1.12
N GLY A 9 -3.99 10.21 1.16
CA GLY A 9 -3.74 11.03 2.32
C GLY A 9 -2.50 11.90 2.17
N SER A 10 -2.12 12.55 3.27
CA SER A 10 -0.83 13.21 3.39
C SER A 10 0.31 12.20 3.40
N THR A 11 1.52 12.65 3.12
CA THR A 11 2.76 11.87 3.20
C THR A 11 3.43 11.95 4.59
N LEU A 12 2.74 12.49 5.58
CA LEU A 12 3.22 12.52 6.96
C LEU A 12 3.37 11.11 7.50
N ASP A 13 4.33 10.92 8.39
CA ASP A 13 4.58 9.62 9.03
C ASP A 13 3.32 9.09 9.71
N GLY A 14 2.95 7.86 9.36
CA GLY A 14 1.72 7.26 9.87
C GLY A 14 1.18 6.13 9.03
N VAL A 15 0.06 5.58 9.51
CA VAL A 15 -0.66 4.48 8.88
C VAL A 15 -1.91 5.03 8.19
N HIS A 16 -2.08 4.67 6.92
CA HIS A 16 -3.25 5.01 6.12
C HIS A 16 -3.96 3.73 5.71
N SER A 17 -5.21 3.57 6.15
CA SER A 17 -5.97 2.36 5.93
C SER A 17 -7.15 2.61 4.99
N SER A 18 -7.51 1.59 4.22
CA SER A 18 -8.76 1.58 3.47
C SER A 18 -9.97 1.48 4.39
N ASN A 19 -11.14 1.85 3.87
CA ASN A 19 -12.41 1.36 4.41
C ASN A 19 -12.44 -0.18 4.41
N SER A 20 -13.32 -0.76 5.23
CA SER A 20 -13.51 -2.21 5.29
C SER A 20 -13.78 -2.77 3.88
N MET A 21 -12.99 -3.78 3.54
CA MET A 21 -13.10 -4.64 2.38
C MET A 21 -14.06 -5.77 2.79
N SER A 22 -14.98 -6.19 1.90
CA SER A 22 -15.86 -7.31 2.26
C SER A 22 -15.09 -8.62 2.21
N LEU A 23 -15.60 -9.66 2.88
CA LEU A 23 -14.86 -10.86 3.25
C LEU A 23 -14.66 -11.89 2.11
N ASP A 24 -15.21 -11.65 0.91
CA ASP A 24 -15.36 -12.66 -0.14
C ASP A 24 -14.26 -12.63 -1.23
N TYR A 25 -12.98 -12.58 -0.87
CA TYR A 25 -11.89 -12.52 -1.87
C TYR A 25 -10.69 -13.39 -1.51
N ASP A 26 -10.00 -13.86 -2.55
CA ASP A 26 -8.87 -14.78 -2.43
C ASP A 26 -7.52 -14.07 -2.49
N LYS A 27 -7.44 -12.90 -3.17
CA LYS A 27 -6.18 -12.17 -3.41
C LYS A 27 -6.32 -10.65 -3.32
N THR A 28 -5.27 -9.99 -2.82
CA THR A 28 -5.13 -8.54 -2.74
C THR A 28 -3.80 -8.07 -3.33
N PHE A 29 -3.83 -7.02 -4.16
CA PHE A 29 -2.72 -6.49 -4.93
C PHE A 29 -2.59 -4.97 -4.71
N PHE A 30 -1.40 -4.47 -4.34
CA PHE A 30 -1.12 -3.03 -4.25
C PHE A 30 -0.64 -2.52 -5.62
N GLU A 31 -1.57 -2.27 -6.55
CA GLU A 31 -1.31 -2.00 -7.98
C GLU A 31 -0.45 -0.79 -8.23
N GLN A 32 -0.69 0.26 -7.47
CA GLN A 32 -0.03 1.53 -7.71
C GLN A 32 0.06 2.32 -6.42
N ILE A 33 1.19 2.99 -6.21
CA ILE A 33 1.40 3.96 -5.15
C ILE A 33 2.09 5.16 -5.80
N VAL A 34 1.37 6.29 -5.85
CA VAL A 34 1.79 7.51 -6.53
C VAL A 34 1.86 8.66 -5.54
N PHE A 35 2.90 9.48 -5.66
CA PHE A 35 3.12 10.64 -4.81
C PHE A 35 2.93 11.95 -5.58
N PHE A 36 2.50 12.98 -4.86
CA PHE A 36 2.23 14.29 -5.41
C PHE A 36 2.85 15.40 -4.56
N ASP A 37 3.29 16.48 -5.20
CA ASP A 37 3.75 17.70 -4.53
C ASP A 37 2.59 18.59 -4.05
N ALA A 38 2.90 19.74 -3.46
CA ALA A 38 1.91 20.71 -3.00
C ALA A 38 1.06 21.32 -4.14
N GLY A 39 1.57 21.29 -5.37
CA GLY A 39 0.86 21.73 -6.58
C GLY A 39 -0.03 20.65 -7.19
N GLY A 40 -0.04 19.43 -6.63
CA GLY A 40 -0.77 18.29 -7.17
C GLY A 40 -0.08 17.62 -8.36
N ASN A 41 1.18 17.96 -8.64
CA ASN A 41 1.95 17.30 -9.70
C ASN A 41 2.48 15.97 -9.19
N LYS A 42 2.46 14.95 -10.05
CA LYS A 42 3.10 13.67 -9.75
C LYS A 42 4.61 13.86 -9.56
N VAL A 43 5.14 13.35 -8.47
CA VAL A 43 6.57 13.40 -8.14
C VAL A 43 7.07 12.05 -7.65
N ILE A 44 8.37 11.83 -7.76
CA ILE A 44 9.06 10.69 -7.14
C ILE A 44 9.71 11.20 -5.87
N PRO A 45 9.34 10.68 -4.68
CA PRO A 45 9.98 11.08 -3.42
C PRO A 45 11.49 10.85 -3.46
N SER A 46 12.25 11.77 -2.87
CA SER A 46 13.71 11.67 -2.80
C SER A 46 14.20 10.76 -1.66
N ALA A 47 13.33 10.48 -0.69
CA ALA A 47 13.60 9.61 0.45
C ALA A 47 12.30 9.09 1.06
N GLY A 48 12.44 8.13 1.97
CA GLY A 48 11.36 7.57 2.79
C GLY A 48 11.05 6.12 2.47
N ILE A 49 10.27 5.49 3.34
CA ILE A 49 9.91 4.08 3.29
C ILE A 49 8.39 3.96 3.20
N VAL A 50 7.96 3.05 2.32
CA VAL A 50 6.56 2.67 2.15
C VAL A 50 6.42 1.21 2.55
N THR A 51 5.52 0.92 3.47
CA THR A 51 5.22 -0.45 3.91
C THR A 51 3.75 -0.77 3.66
N CYS A 52 3.48 -1.76 2.81
CA CYS A 52 2.14 -2.23 2.49
C CYS A 52 1.75 -3.42 3.36
N GLN A 53 0.58 -3.33 3.99
CA GLN A 53 0.09 -4.32 4.96
C GLN A 53 -1.38 -4.61 4.71
N VAL A 54 -1.82 -5.80 5.10
CA VAL A 54 -3.23 -6.20 5.12
C VAL A 54 -3.61 -6.54 6.56
N VAL A 55 -4.84 -6.19 6.95
CA VAL A 55 -5.33 -6.34 8.33
C VAL A 55 -6.48 -7.33 8.32
N THR A 56 -6.42 -8.30 9.23
CA THR A 56 -7.47 -9.29 9.47
C THR A 56 -8.47 -8.83 10.55
N GLU A 57 -9.59 -9.55 10.67
CA GLU A 57 -10.66 -9.31 11.66
C GLU A 57 -10.18 -9.30 13.12
N ASN A 58 -9.05 -9.96 13.42
CA ASN A 58 -8.45 -9.94 14.76
C ASN A 58 -7.46 -8.78 14.99
N GLY A 59 -7.36 -7.83 14.06
CA GLY A 59 -6.41 -6.72 14.13
C GLY A 59 -4.94 -7.13 13.99
N ALA A 60 -4.67 -8.42 13.76
CA ALA A 60 -3.32 -8.92 13.55
C ALA A 60 -2.81 -8.47 12.17
N ILE A 61 -1.68 -7.76 12.21
CA ILE A 61 -0.89 -7.30 11.08
C ILE A 61 0.12 -8.39 10.63
N ASP A 62 0.30 -9.41 11.47
CA ASP A 62 1.42 -10.35 11.36
C ASP A 62 1.17 -11.49 10.40
N ASN A 63 2.13 -11.67 9.47
CA ASN A 63 2.64 -12.96 9.01
C ASN A 63 1.60 -14.09 8.93
N LEU A 64 0.48 -13.84 8.26
CA LEU A 64 -0.49 -14.91 8.01
C LEU A 64 0.19 -15.97 7.14
N PRO A 65 0.08 -17.26 7.50
CA PRO A 65 0.53 -18.34 6.62
C PRO A 65 -0.18 -18.21 5.27
N GLY A 66 0.58 -17.92 4.21
CA GLY A 66 0.06 -17.65 2.86
C GLY A 66 0.26 -16.22 2.34
N VAL A 67 0.73 -15.28 3.17
CA VAL A 67 1.12 -13.94 2.71
C VAL A 67 2.49 -14.01 2.04
N THR A 68 2.50 -14.19 0.72
CA THR A 68 3.71 -14.01 -0.10
C THR A 68 3.78 -12.55 -0.50
N LEU A 69 4.39 -11.71 0.33
CA LEU A 69 4.79 -10.38 -0.13
C LEU A 69 6.09 -10.57 -0.91
N ASP A 70 6.02 -10.53 -2.25
CA ASP A 70 7.19 -10.62 -3.13
C ASP A 70 8.21 -9.48 -2.93
N VAL A 71 7.85 -8.47 -2.16
CA VAL A 71 8.77 -7.48 -1.58
C VAL A 71 8.93 -7.84 -0.12
N THR A 72 10.14 -7.93 0.42
CA THR A 72 10.40 -8.22 1.85
C THR A 72 9.41 -7.45 2.73
N ASN A 73 8.42 -8.16 3.30
CA ASN A 73 7.34 -7.62 4.14
C ASN A 73 6.51 -6.46 3.53
N GLY A 74 6.43 -6.36 2.20
CA GLY A 74 5.68 -5.29 1.52
C GLY A 74 6.34 -3.93 1.61
N THR A 75 7.62 -3.87 1.99
CA THR A 75 8.36 -2.63 2.26
C THR A 75 9.29 -2.26 1.11
N PHE A 76 9.26 -1.01 0.66
CA PHE A 76 10.15 -0.50 -0.39
C PHE A 76 10.46 0.99 -0.19
N ASN A 77 11.51 1.49 -0.85
CA ASN A 77 11.84 2.91 -0.80
C ASN A 77 10.83 3.72 -1.60
N ALA A 78 10.42 4.86 -1.08
CA ALA A 78 9.50 5.76 -1.77
C ALA A 78 10.07 6.27 -3.11
N SER A 79 11.40 6.35 -3.25
CA SER A 79 12.09 6.65 -4.51
C SER A 79 11.87 5.58 -5.60
N ASP A 80 11.52 4.36 -5.21
CA ASP A 80 11.25 3.24 -6.13
C ASP A 80 9.76 3.14 -6.50
N SER A 81 8.93 4.13 -6.14
CA SER A 81 7.47 4.08 -6.34
C SER A 81 7.07 3.93 -7.82
N ASP A 82 7.85 4.51 -8.72
CA ASP A 82 7.64 4.47 -10.18
C ASP A 82 8.53 3.44 -10.89
N ASN A 83 9.30 2.62 -10.16
CA ASN A 83 10.14 1.59 -10.75
C ASN A 83 9.27 0.45 -11.31
N ALA A 84 9.18 0.37 -12.64
CA ALA A 84 8.39 -0.64 -13.35
C ALA A 84 8.87 -2.10 -13.12
N ASN A 85 10.13 -2.28 -12.69
CA ASN A 85 10.70 -3.60 -12.41
C ASN A 85 10.53 -4.01 -10.94
N ARG A 86 9.99 -3.13 -10.08
CA ARG A 86 9.75 -3.45 -8.67
C ARG A 86 8.63 -4.49 -8.58
N ALA A 87 8.88 -5.56 -7.82
CA ALA A 87 7.84 -6.52 -7.52
C ALA A 87 6.67 -5.84 -6.79
N GLN A 88 5.46 -6.20 -7.18
CA GLN A 88 4.27 -5.59 -6.63
C GLN A 88 3.90 -6.28 -5.30
N PRO A 89 3.71 -5.53 -4.19
CA PRO A 89 3.22 -6.12 -2.95
C PRO A 89 1.84 -6.74 -3.17
N HIS A 90 1.68 -7.97 -2.74
CA HIS A 90 0.42 -8.70 -2.82
C HIS A 90 0.27 -9.65 -1.64
N ALA A 91 -0.97 -10.05 -1.36
CA ALA A 91 -1.31 -10.92 -0.25
C ALA A 91 -2.43 -11.89 -0.65
N TYR A 92 -2.42 -13.10 -0.08
CA TYR A 92 -3.42 -14.14 -0.29
C TYR A 92 -4.16 -14.43 1.02
N GLY A 93 -5.46 -14.70 0.94
CA GLY A 93 -6.29 -14.99 2.10
C GLY A 93 -7.29 -13.88 2.42
N HIS A 94 -7.96 -14.03 3.56
CA HIS A 94 -9.09 -13.19 3.95
C HIS A 94 -8.59 -11.98 4.75
N PHE A 95 -8.92 -10.77 4.27
CA PHE A 95 -8.49 -9.52 4.88
C PHE A 95 -9.63 -8.51 4.91
N GLU A 96 -9.73 -7.77 6.01
CA GLU A 96 -10.73 -6.72 6.18
C GLU A 96 -10.26 -5.36 5.71
N LYS A 97 -8.97 -5.05 5.81
CA LYS A 97 -8.43 -3.74 5.40
C LYS A 97 -7.08 -3.88 4.73
N ALA A 98 -6.76 -2.95 3.84
CA ALA A 98 -5.42 -2.72 3.36
C ALA A 98 -4.89 -1.44 4.03
N SER A 99 -3.61 -1.46 4.40
CA SER A 99 -2.95 -0.36 5.08
C SER A 99 -1.62 -0.05 4.39
N ILE A 100 -1.26 1.22 4.39
CA ILE A 100 0.02 1.71 3.93
C ILE A 100 0.62 2.57 5.04
N THR A 101 1.80 2.17 5.49
CA THR A 101 2.58 2.94 6.45
C THR A 101 3.63 3.73 5.68
N LEU A 102 3.65 5.03 5.90
CA LEU A 102 4.64 5.94 5.34
C LEU A 102 5.57 6.40 6.46
N SER A 103 6.87 6.47 6.19
CA SER A 103 7.85 7.06 7.12
C SER A 103 8.95 7.81 6.38
N GLY A 104 9.21 9.05 6.79
CA GLY A 104 10.27 9.89 6.28
C GLY A 104 10.12 10.27 4.80
N ILE A 105 8.90 10.36 4.29
CA ILE A 105 8.66 10.68 2.87
C ILE A 105 9.08 12.13 2.59
N ALA A 106 10.09 12.30 1.74
CA ALA A 106 10.61 13.62 1.36
C ALA A 106 10.31 13.94 -0.12
N GLY A 107 9.98 15.20 -0.40
CA GLY A 107 9.70 15.67 -1.76
C GLY A 107 8.27 15.43 -2.26
N ALA A 108 7.37 14.94 -1.40
CA ALA A 108 5.94 14.79 -1.67
C ALA A 108 5.11 15.26 -0.47
N THR A 109 3.89 15.74 -0.72
CA THR A 109 2.94 16.22 0.31
C THR A 109 1.71 15.34 0.43
N SER A 110 1.37 14.61 -0.63
CA SER A 110 0.24 13.67 -0.64
C SER A 110 0.54 12.45 -1.49
N PHE A 111 -0.25 11.39 -1.29
CA PHE A 111 -0.14 10.16 -2.05
C PHE A 111 -1.51 9.59 -2.38
N LYS A 112 -1.53 8.71 -3.38
CA LYS A 112 -2.66 7.85 -3.74
C LYS A 112 -2.16 6.45 -4.00
N ALA A 113 -2.87 5.48 -3.45
CA ALA A 113 -2.62 4.08 -3.67
C ALA A 113 -3.88 3.35 -4.13
N VAL A 114 -3.69 2.45 -5.10
CA VAL A 114 -4.73 1.59 -5.65
C VAL A 114 -4.49 0.17 -5.18
N VAL A 115 -5.47 -0.38 -4.47
CA VAL A 115 -5.48 -1.78 -4.05
C VAL A 115 -6.55 -2.51 -4.84
N ARG A 116 -6.15 -3.52 -5.64
CA ARG A 116 -7.06 -4.41 -6.36
C ARG A 116 -7.27 -5.68 -5.57
N ARG A 117 -8.52 -6.06 -5.38
CA ARG A 117 -8.91 -7.39 -4.93
C ARG A 117 -9.31 -8.26 -6.12
N SER A 118 -9.03 -9.57 -6.05
CA SER A 118 -9.37 -10.57 -7.06
C SER A 118 -9.87 -11.85 -6.42
#